data_AF-A0AAW2QUJ2-F1
#
_entry.id   AF-A0AAW2QUJ2-F1
#
_cell.length_a   1.000
_cell.length_b   1.000
_cell.length_c   1.000
_cell.angle_alpha   90.00
_cell.angle_beta   90.00
_cell.angle_gamma   90.00
#
_symmetry.space_group_name_H-M   'P 1'
#
loop_
_entity.id
_entity.type
_entity.pdbx_description
1 polymer ?
#
loop_
_entity_poly.entity_id
_entity_poly.type
_entity_poly.pdbx_seq_one_letter_code
_entity_poly.pdbx_strand_id
1 'polypeptide(L)'
;MLRDRKLPGPVWKRQNVQYREIPGKLCSLAAKIQQLKQRVAAGETGNVDYYALIGLRRGCSRSELERAHLLLTLKHKPDKSSSFIERCEFADEKDVDSVRDRARMSSLLLYRLIQKGYTSVMGTILDEEASEKQRKKAAAALQAANQIQQQVLEQPSAAARVEPTPAAAAVSEVPDGSSCNKRIENKPMITTPPASVFQGVFCRDLAVVGNLLSQAGFNRPIPVKYEALSC
;
A
#
# COMPACT_ATOMS: atom_id res chain seq x y z
N MET A 1 -42.38 43.48 3.22
CA MET A 1 -42.32 42.09 2.70
C MET A 1 -41.23 42.04 1.63
N LEU A 2 -40.08 41.42 1.91
CA LEU A 2 -39.16 40.96 0.86
C LEU A 2 -38.55 39.62 1.33
N ARG A 3 -39.32 38.57 1.09
CA ARG A 3 -39.00 37.19 1.41
C ARG A 3 -38.32 36.57 0.20
N ASP A 4 -37.01 36.78 0.02
CA ASP A 4 -36.20 35.79 -0.69
C ASP A 4 -34.72 35.93 -0.32
N ARG A 5 -34.27 35.10 0.62
CA ARG A 5 -32.88 35.05 1.10
C ARG A 5 -32.08 33.97 0.36
N LYS A 6 -32.19 33.93 -0.97
CA LYS A 6 -31.38 33.02 -1.80
C LYS A 6 -30.48 33.82 -2.74
N LEU A 7 -29.60 34.64 -2.17
CA LEU A 7 -28.39 35.02 -2.89
C LEU A 7 -27.42 33.84 -2.77
N PRO A 8 -26.87 33.31 -3.89
CA PRO A 8 -25.82 32.32 -3.85
C PRO A 8 -24.67 32.89 -3.02
N GLY A 9 -24.39 32.27 -1.88
CA GLY A 9 -23.29 32.69 -1.03
C GLY A 9 -21.95 32.60 -1.79
N PRO A 10 -20.92 33.37 -1.38
CA PRO A 10 -19.59 33.27 -1.96
C PRO A 10 -19.10 31.82 -2.01
N VAL A 11 -18.46 31.42 -3.11
CA VAL A 11 -18.03 30.03 -3.41
C VAL A 11 -17.12 29.42 -2.33
N TRP A 12 -16.46 30.25 -1.51
CA TRP A 12 -15.64 29.82 -0.39
C TRP A 12 -16.46 29.34 0.83
N LYS A 13 -17.75 29.68 0.90
CA LYS A 13 -18.68 29.25 1.95
C LYS A 13 -19.45 28.01 1.50
N ARG A 14 -18.74 26.89 1.35
CA ARG A 14 -19.33 25.61 0.90
C ARG A 14 -20.31 24.96 1.89
N GLN A 15 -20.43 25.51 3.09
CA GLN A 15 -21.25 24.93 4.16
C GLN A 15 -22.37 25.89 4.56
N ASN A 16 -23.59 25.58 4.12
CA ASN A 16 -24.82 26.25 4.56
C ASN A 16 -25.18 25.78 5.98
N VAL A 17 -24.40 26.20 6.98
CA VAL A 17 -24.73 25.95 8.39
C VAL A 17 -25.72 27.03 8.84
N GLN A 18 -26.93 26.62 9.21
CA GLN A 18 -27.89 27.56 9.78
C GLN A 18 -27.40 28.02 11.16
N TYR A 19 -27.58 29.30 11.50
CA TYR A 19 -27.10 29.87 12.76
C TYR A 19 -27.59 29.08 14.00
N ARG A 20 -28.80 28.51 13.91
CA ARG A 20 -29.41 27.68 14.96
C ARG A 20 -28.70 26.34 15.19
N GLU A 21 -27.99 25.81 14.20
CA GLU A 21 -27.27 24.53 14.29
C GLU A 21 -25.86 24.67 14.86
N ILE A 22 -25.34 25.91 14.94
CA ILE A 22 -23.97 26.18 15.38
C ILE A 22 -23.73 25.67 16.81
N PRO A 23 -24.60 25.95 17.81
CA PRO A 23 -24.37 25.46 19.17
C PRO A 23 -24.37 23.93 19.26
N GLY A 24 -25.27 23.25 18.54
CA GLY A 24 -25.34 21.80 18.50
C GLY A 24 -24.11 21.16 17.87
N LYS A 25 -23.67 21.69 16.71
CA LYS A 25 -22.45 21.22 16.02
C LYS A 25 -21.18 21.48 16.83
N LEU A 26 -21.10 22.61 17.55
CA LEU A 26 -19.99 22.89 18.47
C LEU A 26 -19.97 21.90 19.63
N CYS A 27 -21.12 21.59 20.22
CA CYS A 27 -21.22 20.59 21.30
C CYS A 27 -20.78 19.20 20.81
N SER A 28 -21.26 18.77 19.63
CA SER A 28 -20.82 17.50 19.02
C SER A 28 -19.32 17.48 18.70
N LEU A 29 -18.76 18.61 18.24
CA LEU A 29 -17.33 18.73 17.97
C LEU A 29 -16.52 18.65 19.26
N ALA A 30 -16.93 19.35 20.32
CA ALA A 30 -16.29 19.31 21.62
C ALA A 30 -16.28 17.89 22.21
N ALA A 31 -17.40 17.17 22.11
CA ALA A 31 -17.49 15.76 22.52
C ALA A 31 -16.52 14.87 21.74
N LYS A 32 -16.43 15.03 20.42
CA LYS A 32 -15.46 14.30 19.58
C LYS A 32 -14.01 14.63 19.95
N ILE A 33 -13.71 15.89 20.26
CA ILE A 33 -12.38 16.30 20.71
C ILE A 33 -12.05 15.64 22.05
N GLN A 34 -12.98 15.63 23.01
CA GLN A 34 -12.78 14.96 24.29
C GLN A 34 -12.58 13.45 24.14
N GLN A 35 -13.40 12.80 23.31
CA GLN A 35 -13.25 11.38 22.99
C GLN A 35 -11.88 11.10 22.35
N LEU A 36 -11.43 11.92 21.41
CA LEU A 36 -10.12 11.76 20.79
C LEU A 36 -8.99 11.94 21.80
N LYS A 37 -9.08 12.96 22.67
CA LYS A 37 -8.11 13.16 23.76
C LYS A 37 -8.04 11.94 24.69
N GLN A 38 -9.18 11.37 25.06
CA GLN A 38 -9.23 10.17 25.91
C GLN A 38 -8.61 8.96 25.21
N ARG A 39 -8.88 8.76 23.92
CA ARG A 39 -8.25 7.69 23.12
C ARG A 39 -6.74 7.86 23.01
N VAL A 40 -6.26 9.09 22.82
CA VAL A 40 -4.82 9.41 22.81
C VAL A 40 -4.21 9.15 24.18
N ALA A 41 -4.87 9.55 25.27
CA ALA A 41 -4.40 9.28 26.64
C ALA A 41 -4.39 7.79 26.99
N ALA A 42 -5.33 7.01 26.42
CA ALA A 42 -5.36 5.56 26.53
C ALA A 42 -4.30 4.84 25.67
N GLY A 43 -3.45 5.59 24.94
CA GLY A 43 -2.42 5.03 24.07
C GLY A 43 -2.94 4.49 22.73
N GLU A 44 -4.21 4.75 22.41
CA GLU A 44 -4.87 4.25 21.20
C GLU A 44 -4.46 5.10 19.97
N THR A 45 -3.26 4.88 19.47
CA THR A 45 -2.73 5.48 18.23
C THR A 45 -3.14 4.70 16.96
N GLY A 46 -4.10 3.79 17.11
CA GLY A 46 -4.29 2.59 16.27
C GLY A 46 -5.02 2.73 14.95
N ASN A 47 -5.03 3.90 14.29
CA ASN A 47 -5.59 3.99 12.93
C ASN A 47 -4.53 4.43 11.92
N VAL A 48 -3.50 3.59 11.78
CA VAL A 48 -2.51 3.73 10.71
C VAL A 48 -2.98 2.87 9.54
N ASP A 49 -3.17 3.49 8.37
CA ASP A 49 -3.43 2.75 7.14
C ASP A 49 -2.12 2.08 6.68
N TYR A 50 -1.98 0.79 6.94
CA TYR A 50 -0.78 0.02 6.60
C TYR A 50 -0.55 -0.07 5.09
N TYR A 51 -1.60 0.00 4.27
CA TYR A 51 -1.46 0.03 2.81
C TYR A 51 -0.83 1.36 2.37
N ALA A 52 -1.31 2.48 2.93
CA ALA A 52 -0.71 3.80 2.67
C ALA A 52 0.72 3.91 3.21
N LEU A 53 1.00 3.32 4.38
CA LEU A 53 2.34 3.32 4.98
C LEU A 53 3.37 2.60 4.09
N ILE A 54 3.01 1.46 3.51
CA ILE A 54 3.90 0.66 2.66
C ILE A 54 3.89 1.21 1.21
N GLY A 55 2.86 1.97 0.83
CA GLY A 55 2.69 2.53 -0.51
C GLY A 55 2.04 1.55 -1.49
N LEU A 56 1.16 0.68 -1.00
CA LEU A 56 0.46 -0.33 -1.79
C LEU A 56 -1.02 -0.01 -1.98
N ARG A 57 -1.63 -0.59 -3.01
CA ARG A 57 -3.09 -0.55 -3.20
C ARG A 57 -3.76 -1.65 -2.37
N ARG A 58 -5.04 -1.44 -2.04
CA ARG A 58 -5.87 -2.46 -1.38
C ARG A 58 -6.07 -3.65 -2.34
N GLY A 59 -5.93 -4.88 -1.82
CA GLY A 59 -5.94 -6.10 -2.64
C GLY A 59 -4.62 -6.34 -3.40
N CYS A 60 -3.50 -5.84 -2.89
CA CYS A 60 -2.18 -6.11 -3.47
C CYS A 60 -1.82 -7.59 -3.39
N SER A 61 -1.07 -8.07 -4.38
CA SER A 61 -0.57 -9.45 -4.37
C SER A 61 0.49 -9.65 -3.30
N ARG A 62 0.62 -10.89 -2.81
CA ARG A 62 1.68 -11.27 -1.87
C ARG A 62 3.07 -10.85 -2.34
N SER A 63 3.38 -11.08 -3.62
CA SER A 63 4.69 -10.77 -4.21
C SER A 63 4.99 -9.26 -4.25
N GLU A 64 3.98 -8.41 -4.38
CA GLU A 64 4.14 -6.95 -4.36
C GLU A 64 4.42 -6.46 -2.94
N LEU A 65 3.74 -7.04 -1.94
CA LEU A 65 3.99 -6.75 -0.53
C LEU A 65 5.43 -7.09 -0.13
N GLU A 66 5.90 -8.28 -0.50
CA GLU A 66 7.27 -8.73 -0.20
C GLU A 66 8.33 -7.82 -0.87
N ARG A 67 8.12 -7.45 -2.14
CA ARG A 67 9.01 -6.52 -2.86
C ARG A 67 9.05 -5.13 -2.22
N ALA A 68 7.89 -4.56 -1.89
CA ALA A 68 7.81 -3.25 -1.25
C ALA A 68 8.45 -3.27 0.15
N HIS A 69 8.19 -4.32 0.93
CA HIS A 69 8.78 -4.48 2.26
C HIS A 69 10.31 -4.59 2.22
N LEU A 70 10.85 -5.34 1.26
CA LEU A 70 12.30 -5.43 1.06
C LEU A 70 12.92 -4.06 0.78
N LEU A 71 12.33 -3.31 -0.16
CA LEU A 71 12.80 -1.96 -0.51
C LEU A 71 12.76 -1.01 0.70
N LEU A 72 11.65 -1.00 1.45
CA LEU A 72 11.50 -0.15 2.64
C LEU A 72 12.50 -0.53 3.73
N THR A 73 12.70 -1.82 3.96
CA THR A 73 13.68 -2.31 4.95
C THR A 73 15.09 -1.89 4.57
N LEU A 74 15.47 -1.98 3.29
CA LEU A 74 16.79 -1.54 2.83
C LEU A 74 17.00 -0.02 2.95
N LYS A 75 15.93 0.75 2.74
CA LYS A 75 15.94 2.21 2.82
C LYS A 75 15.96 2.72 4.27
N HIS A 76 15.14 2.15 5.15
CA HIS A 76 14.89 2.63 6.50
C HIS A 76 15.50 1.74 7.59
N LYS A 77 16.62 1.05 7.31
CA LYS A 77 17.34 0.31 8.37
C LYS A 77 17.72 1.25 9.52
N PRO A 78 17.39 0.91 10.78
CA PRO A 78 17.68 1.77 11.92
C PRO A 78 19.18 2.01 12.07
N ASP A 79 20.02 1.03 11.76
CA ASP A 79 21.49 1.16 11.84
C ASP A 79 22.05 2.24 10.91
N LYS A 80 21.50 2.32 9.67
CA LYS A 80 21.88 3.35 8.70
C LYS A 80 21.50 4.74 9.19
N SER A 81 20.31 4.87 9.79
CA SER A 81 19.89 6.14 10.38
C SER A 81 20.71 6.52 11.61
N SER A 82 21.03 5.57 12.51
CA SER A 82 21.80 5.86 13.72
C SER A 82 23.22 6.30 13.38
N SER A 83 23.88 5.58 12.47
CA SER A 83 25.22 5.93 11.97
C SER A 83 25.24 7.28 11.23
N PHE A 84 24.18 7.65 10.54
CA PHE A 84 24.03 8.98 9.95
C PHE A 84 23.88 10.06 11.04
N ILE A 85 22.98 9.86 12.01
CA ILE A 85 22.74 10.78 13.14
C ILE A 85 24.01 11.00 13.97
N GLU A 86 24.87 9.99 14.10
CA GLU A 86 26.15 10.09 14.80
C GLU A 86 27.18 10.97 14.09
N ARG A 87 27.07 11.13 12.77
CA ARG A 87 27.98 11.95 11.97
C ARG A 87 27.46 13.37 11.74
N CYS A 88 26.23 13.67 12.16
CA CYS A 88 25.67 15.00 12.03
C CYS A 88 26.34 15.94 13.02
N GLU A 89 27.04 16.95 12.50
CA GLU A 89 27.57 18.07 13.27
C GLU A 89 26.50 19.16 13.35
N PHE A 90 26.20 19.62 14.56
CA PHE A 90 25.18 20.64 14.81
C PHE A 90 25.89 21.96 15.18
N ALA A 91 25.42 23.07 14.61
CA ALA A 91 25.99 24.40 14.86
C ALA A 91 25.68 24.96 16.26
N ASP A 92 24.67 24.40 16.93
CA ASP A 92 24.26 24.79 18.28
C ASP A 92 24.42 23.55 19.17
N GLU A 93 25.26 23.64 20.20
CA GLU A 93 25.55 22.49 21.07
C GLU A 93 24.45 22.22 22.12
N LYS A 94 23.52 23.17 22.28
CA LYS A 94 22.40 22.99 23.19
C LYS A 94 21.47 21.90 22.66
N ASP A 95 21.15 20.94 23.52
CA ASP A 95 20.15 19.90 23.29
C ASP A 95 20.48 18.89 22.16
N VAL A 96 21.72 18.87 21.64
CA VAL A 96 22.14 17.96 20.55
C VAL A 96 21.83 16.50 20.87
N ASP A 97 22.15 16.04 22.09
CA ASP A 97 21.88 14.66 22.48
C ASP A 97 20.37 14.35 22.51
N SER A 98 19.54 15.30 22.96
CA SER A 98 18.09 15.12 22.96
C SER A 98 17.50 15.03 21.54
N VAL A 99 18.07 15.80 20.60
CA VAL A 99 17.68 15.78 19.19
C VAL A 99 18.11 14.46 18.54
N ARG A 100 19.34 14.01 18.82
CA ARG A 100 19.86 12.72 18.36
C ARG A 100 19.03 11.56 18.88
N ASP A 101 18.68 11.56 20.16
CA ASP A 101 17.85 10.52 20.76
C ASP A 101 16.42 10.53 20.21
N ARG A 102 15.82 11.71 20.00
CA ARG A 102 14.53 11.82 19.31
C ARG A 102 14.60 11.28 17.89
N ALA A 103 15.67 11.59 17.15
CA ALA A 103 15.87 11.10 15.80
C ALA A 103 16.04 9.56 15.78
N ARG A 104 16.86 9.00 16.67
CA ARG A 104 17.05 7.54 16.85
C ARG A 104 15.74 6.84 17.20
N MET A 105 14.96 7.40 18.13
CA MET A 105 13.65 6.86 18.48
C MET A 105 12.69 6.92 17.28
N SER A 106 12.65 8.03 16.55
CA SER A 106 11.76 8.19 15.40
C SER A 106 12.06 7.21 14.27
N SER A 107 13.35 6.96 13.98
CA SER A 107 13.74 6.01 12.94
C SER A 107 13.41 4.58 13.33
N LEU A 108 13.63 4.22 14.60
CA LEU A 108 13.31 2.91 15.14
C LEU A 108 11.79 2.67 15.17
N LEU A 109 11.00 3.67 15.56
CA LEU A 109 9.54 3.61 15.54
C LEU A 109 9.01 3.43 14.12
N LEU A 110 9.53 4.17 13.14
CA LEU A 110 9.16 4.01 11.74
C LEU A 110 9.46 2.59 11.25
N TYR A 111 10.66 2.07 11.54
CA TYR A 111 11.04 0.71 11.18
C TYR A 111 10.07 -0.32 11.78
N ARG A 112 9.77 -0.22 13.08
CA ARG A 112 8.81 -1.10 13.75
C ARG A 112 7.40 -0.99 13.15
N LEU A 113 6.98 0.20 12.74
CA LEU A 113 5.68 0.43 12.13
C LEU A 113 5.59 -0.23 10.75
N ILE A 114 6.66 -0.15 9.94
CA ILE A 114 6.77 -0.85 8.65
C ILE A 114 6.72 -2.37 8.86
N GLN A 115 7.45 -2.89 9.85
CA GLN A 115 7.44 -4.33 10.19
C GLN A 115 6.04 -4.80 10.61
N LYS A 116 5.38 -4.04 11.50
CA LYS A 116 4.01 -4.32 11.93
C LYS A 116 3.02 -4.27 10.75
N GLY A 117 3.17 -3.28 9.87
CA GLY A 117 2.34 -3.15 8.68
C GLY A 117 2.49 -4.33 7.73
N TYR A 118 3.72 -4.80 7.51
CA TYR A 118 3.98 -5.98 6.68
C TYR A 118 3.27 -7.22 7.24
N THR A 119 3.45 -7.52 8.53
CA THR A 119 2.80 -8.67 9.16
C THR A 119 1.28 -8.56 9.12
N SER A 120 0.74 -7.36 9.37
CA SER A 120 -0.71 -7.12 9.32
C SER A 120 -1.28 -7.34 7.92
N VAL A 121 -0.66 -6.74 6.89
CA VAL A 121 -1.15 -6.86 5.50
C VAL A 121 -0.94 -8.28 4.97
N MET A 122 0.17 -8.92 5.29
CA MET A 122 0.42 -10.33 4.95
C MET A 122 -0.65 -11.23 5.56
N GLY A 123 -1.02 -11.02 6.83
CA GLY A 123 -2.13 -11.73 7.47
C GLY A 123 -3.44 -11.55 6.72
N THR A 124 -3.79 -10.31 6.36
CA THR A 124 -5.03 -10.04 5.60
C THR A 124 -5.04 -10.70 4.22
N ILE A 125 -3.92 -10.73 3.51
CA ILE A 125 -3.81 -11.39 2.20
C ILE A 125 -4.01 -12.90 2.35
N LEU A 126 -3.39 -13.51 3.36
CA LEU A 126 -3.53 -14.95 3.60
C LEU A 126 -4.97 -15.34 3.96
N ASP A 127 -5.64 -14.52 4.78
CA ASP A 127 -7.05 -14.71 5.14
C ASP A 127 -7.97 -14.56 3.91
N GLU A 128 -7.69 -13.57 3.05
CA GLU A 128 -8.42 -13.34 1.81
C GLU A 128 -8.25 -14.53 0.84
N GLU A 129 -7.01 -15.01 0.63
CA GLU A 129 -6.73 -16.21 -0.18
C GLU A 129 -7.43 -17.48 0.36
N ALA A 130 -7.49 -17.65 1.68
CA ALA A 130 -8.20 -18.77 2.29
C ALA A 130 -9.71 -18.68 2.05
N SER A 131 -10.28 -17.49 2.23
CA SER A 131 -11.71 -17.23 1.97
C SER A 131 -12.07 -17.46 0.50
N GLU A 132 -11.22 -17.03 -0.45
CA GLU A 132 -11.43 -17.29 -1.87
C GLU A 132 -11.37 -18.77 -2.21
N LYS A 133 -10.41 -19.52 -1.64
CA LYS A 133 -10.33 -20.98 -1.82
C LYS A 133 -11.60 -21.67 -1.30
N GLN A 134 -12.13 -21.23 -0.16
CA GLN A 134 -13.40 -21.74 0.36
C GLN A 134 -14.59 -21.40 -0.54
N ARG A 135 -14.67 -20.16 -1.06
CA ARG A 135 -15.71 -19.77 -2.02
C ARG A 135 -15.64 -20.60 -3.31
N LYS A 136 -14.44 -20.86 -3.84
CA LYS A 136 -14.23 -21.71 -5.01
C LYS A 136 -14.64 -23.16 -4.75
N LYS A 137 -14.30 -23.72 -3.59
CA LYS A 137 -14.75 -25.07 -3.18
C LYS A 137 -16.27 -25.18 -3.04
N ALA A 138 -16.91 -24.19 -2.42
CA ALA A 138 -18.37 -24.15 -2.30
C ALA A 138 -19.06 -24.00 -3.67
N ALA A 139 -18.53 -23.16 -4.55
CA ALA A 139 -19.04 -23.01 -5.91
C ALA A 139 -18.86 -24.29 -6.74
N ALA A 140 -17.72 -24.97 -6.63
CA ALA A 140 -17.48 -26.26 -7.29
C ALA A 140 -18.42 -27.35 -6.75
N ALA A 141 -18.68 -27.38 -5.43
CA ALA A 141 -19.63 -28.31 -4.83
C ALA A 141 -21.07 -28.07 -5.30
N LEU A 142 -21.50 -26.80 -5.44
CA LEU A 142 -22.81 -26.44 -5.98
C LEU A 142 -22.93 -26.79 -7.46
N GLN A 143 -21.87 -26.60 -8.26
CA GLN A 143 -21.85 -27.00 -9.67
C GLN A 143 -21.91 -28.53 -9.82
N ALA A 144 -21.17 -29.28 -9.00
CA ALA A 144 -21.24 -30.74 -8.99
C ALA A 144 -22.64 -31.26 -8.57
N ALA A 145 -23.27 -30.64 -7.57
CA ALA A 145 -24.63 -30.99 -7.15
C ALA A 145 -25.67 -30.72 -8.26
N ASN A 146 -25.56 -29.60 -8.97
CA ASN A 146 -26.45 -29.28 -10.09
C ASN A 146 -26.25 -30.22 -11.30
N GLN A 147 -25.02 -30.67 -11.57
CA GLN A 147 -24.75 -31.66 -12.63
C GLN A 147 -25.34 -33.05 -12.29
N ILE A 148 -25.29 -33.46 -11.02
CA ILE A 148 -25.92 -34.72 -10.56
C ILE A 148 -27.44 -34.66 -10.69
N GLN A 149 -28.08 -33.52 -10.40
CA GLN A 149 -29.53 -33.36 -10.59
C GLN A 149 -29.95 -33.33 -12.08
N GLN A 150 -29.12 -32.83 -12.99
CA GLN A 150 -29.41 -32.90 -14.43
C GLN A 150 -29.28 -34.31 -15.01
N GLN A 151 -28.38 -35.16 -14.49
CA GLN A 151 -28.27 -36.56 -14.92
C GLN A 151 -29.38 -37.47 -14.36
N VAL A 152 -30.12 -37.04 -13.34
CA VAL A 152 -31.24 -37.81 -12.78
C VAL A 152 -32.57 -37.59 -13.55
N LEU A 153 -32.67 -36.57 -14.43
CA LEU A 153 -33.89 -36.32 -15.21
C LEU A 153 -33.94 -37.04 -16.58
N GLU A 154 -32.86 -37.68 -17.04
CA GLU A 154 -32.86 -38.50 -18.26
C GLU A 154 -32.66 -39.99 -17.94
N GLN A 155 -33.73 -40.65 -17.44
CA GLN A 155 -33.89 -42.10 -17.56
C GLN A 155 -35.09 -42.42 -18.47
N PRO A 156 -34.88 -43.07 -19.63
CA PRO A 156 -35.80 -44.04 -20.18
C PRO A 156 -35.39 -45.45 -19.71
N SER A 157 -36.37 -46.15 -19.14
CA SER A 157 -36.38 -47.57 -18.77
C SER A 157 -35.79 -48.51 -19.85
N ALA A 158 -34.88 -49.42 -19.45
CA ALA A 158 -35.06 -50.87 -19.61
C ALA A 158 -33.79 -51.69 -19.21
N ALA A 159 -34.03 -52.64 -18.31
CA ALA A 159 -33.32 -53.87 -17.94
C ALA A 159 -32.08 -54.38 -18.74
N ALA A 160 -31.00 -54.72 -17.99
CA ALA A 160 -30.25 -56.01 -17.99
C ALA A 160 -28.81 -55.76 -17.46
N ARG A 161 -28.50 -56.09 -16.20
CA ARG A 161 -27.89 -57.35 -15.70
C ARG A 161 -26.36 -57.48 -15.97
N VAL A 162 -25.62 -57.60 -14.86
CA VAL A 162 -24.32 -58.28 -14.59
C VAL A 162 -23.13 -57.37 -14.18
N GLU A 163 -22.70 -57.59 -12.93
CA GLU A 163 -21.53 -57.13 -12.16
C GLU A 163 -20.37 -58.19 -12.27
N PRO A 164 -19.13 -58.02 -11.73
CA PRO A 164 -17.91 -57.68 -12.47
C PRO A 164 -16.73 -58.68 -12.26
N THR A 165 -15.49 -58.20 -12.50
CA THR A 165 -14.14 -58.63 -12.00
C THR A 165 -13.19 -59.47 -12.90
N PRO A 166 -11.83 -59.46 -12.70
CA PRO A 166 -10.86 -58.99 -13.71
C PRO A 166 -9.68 -59.96 -14.00
N ALA A 167 -8.85 -59.70 -15.03
CA ALA A 167 -7.46 -60.20 -15.08
C ALA A 167 -6.60 -59.61 -16.24
N ALA A 168 -5.47 -59.04 -15.81
CA ALA A 168 -4.10 -59.24 -16.29
C ALA A 168 -3.57 -58.74 -17.67
N ALA A 169 -2.36 -58.16 -17.54
CA ALA A 169 -1.21 -58.12 -18.46
C ALA A 169 -1.28 -57.20 -19.69
N ALA A 170 -0.21 -56.56 -20.17
CA ALA A 170 1.15 -56.23 -19.72
C ALA A 170 1.77 -55.34 -20.82
N VAL A 171 2.88 -54.64 -20.49
CA VAL A 171 3.96 -54.08 -21.34
C VAL A 171 3.59 -53.14 -22.53
N SER A 172 3.98 -51.86 -22.47
CA SER A 172 5.29 -51.27 -22.82
C SER A 172 5.38 -50.93 -24.31
N GLU A 173 5.52 -49.64 -24.64
CA GLU A 173 6.58 -49.12 -25.51
C GLU A 173 6.45 -47.60 -25.78
N VAL A 174 7.61 -46.97 -25.82
CA VAL A 174 7.91 -45.56 -26.08
C VAL A 174 8.21 -45.42 -27.58
N PRO A 175 7.92 -44.28 -28.23
CA PRO A 175 9.01 -43.50 -28.83
C PRO A 175 8.78 -41.99 -28.62
N ASP A 176 9.72 -41.24 -28.05
CA ASP A 176 10.84 -40.56 -28.72
C ASP A 176 10.48 -39.85 -30.03
N GLY A 177 10.65 -38.52 -30.03
CA GLY A 177 10.09 -37.64 -31.04
C GLY A 177 10.52 -36.18 -30.89
N SER A 178 11.84 -35.99 -30.81
CA SER A 178 12.60 -34.78 -31.12
C SER A 178 11.90 -33.76 -32.04
N SER A 179 11.81 -32.50 -31.60
CA SER A 179 11.98 -31.36 -32.52
C SER A 179 12.35 -30.09 -31.78
N CYS A 180 13.59 -29.67 -31.98
CA CYS A 180 14.15 -28.38 -31.57
C CYS A 180 14.31 -27.44 -32.76
N ASN A 181 14.28 -26.15 -32.45
CA ASN A 181 14.74 -24.99 -33.22
C ASN A 181 13.79 -24.38 -34.26
N LYS A 182 13.22 -23.21 -33.93
CA LYS A 182 13.48 -21.98 -34.72
C LYS A 182 13.64 -20.76 -33.83
N ARG A 183 14.91 -20.33 -33.75
CA ARG A 183 15.41 -19.01 -33.41
C ARG A 183 14.86 -17.99 -34.41
N ILE A 184 14.20 -16.94 -33.94
CA ILE A 184 14.17 -15.64 -34.62
C ILE A 184 14.51 -14.58 -33.57
N GLU A 185 15.71 -14.03 -33.76
CA GLU A 185 16.17 -12.81 -33.13
C GLU A 185 15.20 -11.67 -33.43
N ASN A 186 14.77 -10.95 -32.40
CA ASN A 186 14.46 -9.53 -32.53
C ASN A 186 14.92 -8.83 -31.26
N LYS A 187 16.09 -8.22 -31.38
CA LYS A 187 16.74 -7.33 -30.42
C LYS A 187 16.20 -5.92 -30.63
N PRO A 188 15.41 -5.33 -29.73
CA PRO A 188 15.42 -3.89 -29.55
C PRO A 188 16.55 -3.56 -28.58
N MET A 189 17.51 -2.84 -29.12
CA MET A 189 18.62 -2.18 -28.45
C MET A 189 18.13 -1.47 -27.18
N ILE A 190 18.72 -1.85 -26.06
CA ILE A 190 18.71 -1.07 -24.81
C ILE A 190 19.45 0.23 -25.13
N THR A 191 18.72 1.29 -25.45
CA THR A 191 19.21 2.65 -25.23
C THR A 191 18.97 2.97 -23.76
N THR A 192 20.04 2.90 -22.98
CA THR A 192 20.17 3.59 -21.71
C THR A 192 19.70 5.05 -21.88
N PRO A 193 18.72 5.54 -21.11
CA PRO A 193 18.46 6.96 -21.05
C PRO A 193 19.70 7.64 -20.44
N PRO A 194 20.11 8.83 -20.93
CA PRO A 194 21.27 9.52 -20.40
C PRO A 194 21.10 9.78 -18.91
N ALA A 195 22.21 9.67 -18.15
CA ALA A 195 22.26 9.89 -16.71
C ALA A 195 21.71 11.27 -16.26
N SER A 196 21.52 12.20 -17.20
CA SER A 196 20.95 13.53 -17.00
C SER A 196 19.47 13.56 -16.62
N VAL A 197 18.69 12.47 -16.79
CA VAL A 197 17.24 12.49 -16.48
C VAL A 197 16.96 12.36 -14.98
N PHE A 198 17.81 11.67 -14.22
CA PHE A 198 17.68 11.56 -12.76
C PHE A 198 18.41 12.67 -12.00
N GLN A 199 19.35 13.33 -12.69
CA GLN A 199 20.17 14.42 -12.19
C GLN A 199 19.38 15.71 -11.92
N GLY A 200 18.26 15.89 -12.62
CA GLY A 200 17.41 17.08 -12.53
C GLY A 200 16.28 17.00 -11.50
N VAL A 201 15.87 15.81 -11.04
CA VAL A 201 14.68 15.67 -10.18
C VAL A 201 14.98 16.08 -8.74
N PHE A 202 16.13 15.66 -8.20
CA PHE A 202 16.55 16.02 -6.85
C PHE A 202 16.78 17.52 -6.70
N CYS A 203 17.52 18.15 -7.63
CA CYS A 203 17.76 19.59 -7.61
C CYS A 203 16.48 20.41 -7.85
N ARG A 204 15.55 19.89 -8.67
CA ARG A 204 14.24 20.52 -8.90
C ARG A 204 13.35 20.44 -7.67
N ASP A 205 13.28 19.29 -7.01
CA ASP A 205 12.50 19.12 -5.78
C ASP A 205 13.07 20.00 -4.65
N LEU A 206 14.40 20.11 -4.56
CA LEU A 206 15.05 20.99 -3.59
C LEU A 206 14.77 22.48 -3.88
N ALA A 207 14.72 22.89 -5.16
CA ALA A 207 14.34 24.24 -5.56
C ALA A 207 12.86 24.55 -5.28
N VAL A 208 11.96 23.58 -5.48
CA VAL A 208 10.54 23.72 -5.13
C VAL A 208 10.35 23.87 -3.63
N VAL A 209 11.08 23.08 -2.82
CA VAL A 209 11.08 23.21 -1.35
C VAL A 209 11.62 24.57 -0.92
N GLY A 210 12.72 25.06 -1.52
CA GLY A 210 13.27 26.39 -1.24
C GLY A 210 12.29 27.54 -1.54
N ASN A 211 11.55 27.44 -2.64
CA ASN A 211 10.49 28.40 -2.98
C ASN A 211 9.32 28.37 -1.99
N LEU A 212 8.90 27.18 -1.54
CA LEU A 212 7.81 27.05 -0.56
C LEU A 212 8.20 27.62 0.82
N LEU A 213 9.44 27.39 1.24
CA LEU A 213 10.00 27.95 2.47
C LEU A 213 10.12 29.47 2.41
N SER A 214 10.45 30.03 1.24
CA SER A 214 10.51 31.48 1.03
C SER A 214 9.12 32.14 1.05
N GLN A 215 8.05 31.40 0.72
CA GLN A 215 6.67 31.89 0.84
C GLN A 215 6.11 31.81 2.27
N ALA A 216 6.64 30.92 3.12
CA ALA A 216 6.27 30.80 4.51
C ALA A 216 6.99 31.84 5.40
N GLY A 217 6.66 33.12 5.21
CA GLY A 217 6.94 34.19 6.18
C GLY A 217 8.36 34.77 6.22
N PHE A 218 9.34 34.17 5.54
CA PHE A 218 10.68 34.75 5.39
C PHE A 218 10.78 35.55 4.09
N ASN A 219 10.42 36.84 4.14
CA ASN A 219 10.43 37.78 3.00
C ASN A 219 11.84 38.14 2.47
N ARG A 220 12.79 37.21 2.48
CA ARG A 220 14.08 37.37 1.79
C ARG A 220 14.43 36.08 1.07
N PRO A 221 14.67 36.11 -0.26
CA PRO A 221 15.21 34.96 -0.96
C PRO A 221 16.58 34.65 -0.35
N ILE A 222 16.76 33.43 0.16
CA ILE A 222 18.06 32.96 0.65
C ILE A 222 18.90 32.64 -0.59
N PRO A 223 19.99 33.38 -0.88
CA PRO A 223 20.83 33.09 -2.03
C PRO A 223 21.64 31.83 -1.74
N VAL A 224 21.19 30.68 -2.26
CA VAL A 224 21.95 29.44 -2.22
C VAL A 224 22.98 29.49 -3.34
N LYS A 225 24.27 29.55 -3.01
CA LYS A 225 25.35 29.41 -4.01
C LYS A 225 25.44 27.94 -4.41
N TYR A 226 25.03 27.62 -5.64
CA TYR A 226 24.99 26.25 -6.18
C TYR A 226 26.35 25.70 -6.63
N GLU A 227 27.48 26.20 -6.09
CA GLU A 227 28.81 25.85 -6.62
C GLU A 227 29.35 24.48 -6.16
N ALA A 228 28.63 23.73 -5.32
CA ALA A 228 29.09 22.43 -4.80
C ALA A 228 28.20 21.23 -5.14
N LEU A 229 27.16 21.40 -5.98
CA LEU A 229 26.36 20.28 -6.47
C LEU A 229 26.83 19.91 -7.88
N SER A 230 28.01 19.30 -7.96
CA SER A 230 28.31 18.47 -9.13
C SER A 230 27.44 17.24 -9.01
N CYS A 231 26.42 17.17 -9.84
CA CYS A 231 25.68 15.95 -10.01
C CYS A 231 26.46 14.95 -10.89
#